data_AF-A0AAE1J5W0-F1
#
_entry.id   AF-A0AAE1J5W0-F1
#
_cell.length_a   1.000
_cell.length_b   1.000
_cell.length_c   1.000
_cell.angle_alpha   90.00
_cell.angle_beta   90.00
_cell.angle_gamma   90.00
#
_symmetry.space_group_name_H-M   'P 1'
#
loop_
_entity.id
_entity.type
_entity.pdbx_description
1 polymer ?
#
loop_
_entity_poly.entity_id
_entity_poly.type
_entity_poly.pdbx_seq_one_letter_code
_entity_poly.pdbx_strand_id
1 'polypeptide(L)' 'MLFGIAAVESVLANLLYWFDWKLPSINGVTAQHIDMEETFGLTVTKKVPLYLQPIPH' A
#
# COMPACT_ATOMS: atom_id res chain seq x y z
N MET A 1 -20.02 12.48 -4.11
CA MET A 1 -18.67 12.40 -3.48
C MET A 1 -18.62 11.43 -2.28
N LEU A 2 -19.76 11.11 -1.62
CA LEU A 2 -19.80 10.19 -0.47
C LEU A 2 -19.37 8.76 -0.77
N PHE A 3 -19.74 8.22 -1.94
CA PHE A 3 -19.40 6.85 -2.33
C PHE A 3 -17.89 6.58 -2.37
N GLY A 4 -17.11 7.50 -2.95
CA GLY A 4 -15.66 7.33 -3.03
C GLY A 4 -14.98 7.34 -1.66
N ILE A 5 -15.44 8.21 -0.75
CA ILE A 5 -14.93 8.27 0.62
C ILE A 5 -15.23 6.97 1.36
N ALA A 6 -16.49 6.53 1.34
CA ALA A 6 -16.90 5.29 2.01
C ALA A 6 -16.15 4.06 1.48
N ALA A 7 -15.88 4.00 0.17
CA ALA A 7 -15.10 2.93 -0.43
C ALA A 7 -13.64 2.94 0.08
N VAL A 8 -12.99 4.11 0.12
CA VAL A 8 -11.62 4.25 0.63
C VAL A 8 -11.55 3.90 2.11
N GLU A 9 -12.47 4.40 2.94
CA GLU A 9 -12.53 4.08 4.37
C GLU A 9 -12.71 2.58 4.61
N SER A 10 -13.58 1.92 3.84
CA SER A 10 -13.81 0.48 3.95
C SER A 10 -12.57 -0.34 3.60
N VAL A 11 -11.84 0.05 2.55
CA VAL A 11 -10.58 -0.60 2.17
C VAL A 11 -9.50 -0.39 3.24
N LEU A 12 -9.35 0.84 3.75
CA LEU A 12 -8.37 1.15 4.79
C LEU A 12 -8.67 0.41 6.09
N ALA A 13 -9.92 0.31 6.51
CA ALA A 13 -10.31 -0.46 7.70
C ALA A 13 -9.91 -1.94 7.56
N ASN A 14 -10.17 -2.55 6.41
CA ASN A 14 -9.80 -3.96 6.17
C ASN A 14 -8.28 -4.18 6.16
N LEU A 15 -7.49 -3.20 5.72
CA LEU A 15 -6.03 -3.31 5.68
C LEU A 15 -5.38 -3.01 7.04
N LEU A 16 -5.88 -2.03 7.79
CA LEU A 16 -5.19 -1.47 8.95
C LEU A 16 -5.74 -1.93 10.31
N TYR A 17 -6.94 -2.54 10.37
CA TYR A 17 -7.55 -2.89 11.65
C TYR A 17 -6.96 -4.14 12.31
N TRP A 18 -6.51 -5.11 11.51
CA TRP A 18 -6.01 -6.41 12.02
C TRP A 18 -4.52 -6.64 11.78
N PHE A 19 -3.89 -5.82 10.95
CA PHE A 19 -2.53 -6.05 10.50
C PHE A 19 -1.67 -4.80 10.64
N ASP A 20 -0.55 -4.96 11.32
CA ASP A 20 0.63 -4.14 11.11
C ASP A 20 1.32 -4.55 9.80
N TRP A 21 2.00 -3.60 9.16
CA TRP A 21 2.66 -3.83 7.87
C TRP A 21 4.16 -3.58 7.97
N LYS A 22 4.95 -4.51 7.45
CA LYS A 22 6.40 -4.36 7.28
C LYS A 22 6.83 -4.60 5.85
N LEU A 23 8.01 -4.08 5.49
CA LEU A 23 8.64 -4.46 4.22
C LEU A 23 9.07 -5.94 4.26
N PRO A 24 8.96 -6.66 3.13
CA PRO A 24 9.46 -8.01 3.02
C PRO A 24 10.96 -8.06 3.36
N SER A 25 11.33 -8.91 4.31
CA SER A 25 12.74 -9.08 4.71
C SER A 25 13.53 -9.93 3.71
N ILE A 26 12.83 -10.62 2.79
CA ILE A 26 13.42 -11.36 1.69
C ILE A 26 14.16 -10.34 0.81
N ASN A 27 15.49 -10.47 0.74
CA ASN A 27 16.43 -9.64 -0.02
C ASN A 27 16.86 -8.31 0.62
N GLY A 28 16.59 -8.09 1.92
CA GLY A 28 17.11 -6.90 2.62
C GLY A 28 16.52 -5.58 2.12
N VAL A 29 15.30 -5.61 1.57
CA VAL A 29 14.60 -4.41 1.07
C VAL A 29 14.35 -3.44 2.21
N THR A 30 15.01 -2.29 2.16
CA THR A 30 14.78 -1.14 3.04
C THR A 30 13.86 -0.12 2.37
N ALA A 31 13.39 0.87 3.15
CA ALA A 31 12.57 1.95 2.63
C ALA A 31 13.24 2.74 1.49
N GLN A 32 14.58 2.79 1.45
CA GLN A 32 15.32 3.50 0.40
C GLN A 32 15.28 2.78 -0.96
N HIS A 33 14.96 1.49 -0.97
CA HIS A 33 14.83 0.69 -2.19
C HIS A 33 13.43 0.75 -2.80
N ILE A 34 12.48 1.44 -2.15
CA ILE A 34 11.13 1.60 -2.66
C ILE A 34 11.15 2.62 -3.79
N ASP A 35 10.77 2.17 -4.99
CA ASP A 35 10.52 3.05 -6.11
C ASP A 35 9.29 3.93 -5.82
N MET A 36 9.49 5.25 -5.94
CA MET A 36 8.44 6.27 -5.75
C MET A 36 8.09 6.95 -7.08
N GLU A 37 8.55 6.41 -8.22
CA GLU A 37 8.14 6.92 -9.53
C GLU A 37 6.68 6.55 -9.79
N GLU A 38 6.02 7.39 -10.58
CA GLU A 38 4.60 7.24 -10.92
C GLU A 38 4.45 6.91 -12.41
N THR A 39 3.42 6.13 -12.72
CA THR A 39 2.95 5.95 -14.09
C THR A 39 1.70 6.80 -14.31
N PHE A 40 1.74 7.66 -15.33
CA PHE A 40 0.63 8.52 -15.70
C PHE A 40 -0.35 7.77 -16.62
N GLY A 41 -1.64 7.91 -16.34
CA GLY A 41 -2.75 7.27 -17.08
C GLY A 41 -4.09 7.89 -16.69
N LEU A 42 -5.17 7.11 -16.76
CA LEU A 42 -6.50 7.56 -16.30
C LEU A 42 -6.48 7.92 -14.80
N THR A 43 -5.68 7.18 -14.03
CA THR A 43 -5.36 7.45 -12.62
C THR A 43 -3.84 7.41 -12.43
N VAL A 44 -3.33 8.21 -11.49
CA VAL A 44 -1.91 8.16 -11.11
C VAL A 44 -1.70 6.94 -10.22
N THR A 45 -0.71 6.12 -10.57
CA THR A 45 -0.36 4.90 -9.82
C THR A 45 1.15 4.77 -9.68
N LYS A 46 1.62 4.06 -8.65
CA LYS A 46 3.05 3.74 -8.51
C LYS A 46 3.50 2.89 -9.69
N LYS A 47 4.66 3.26 -10.27
CA LYS A 47 5.28 2.54 -11.38
C LYS A 47 5.61 1.09 -10.99
N VAL A 48 6.12 0.91 -9.78
CA VAL A 48 6.35 -0.42 -9.19
C VAL A 48 5.38 -0.63 -8.02
N PRO A 49 4.62 -1.73 -8.00
CA PRO A 49 3.73 -2.05 -6.88
C PRO A 49 4.49 -2.12 -5.55
N LEU A 50 3.88 -1.61 -4.48
CA LEU A 50 4.43 -1.74 -3.14
C LEU A 50 4.06 -3.12 -2.58
N TYR A 51 5.07 -3.92 -2.24
CA TYR A 51 4.90 -5.21 -1.59
C TYR A 51 5.13 -5.07 -0.10
N LEU A 52 4.20 -5.58 0.71
CA LEU A 52 4.25 -5.54 2.16
C LEU A 52 3.91 -6.92 2.73
N GLN A 53 4.44 -7.23 3.91
CA GLN A 53 4.10 -8.41 4.67
C GLN A 53 3.17 -8.00 5.82
N PRO A 54 1.95 -8.59 5.91
CA PRO A 54 1.06 -8.37 7.03
C PRO A 54 1.56 -9.10 8.28
N ILE A 55 1.44 -8.45 9.43
CA ILE A 55 1.72 -8.99 10.77
C ILE A 55 0.42 -8.82 11.57
N PRO A 56 -0.22 -9.91 12.02
CA PRO A 56 -1.38 -9.80 12.89
C PRO A 56 -1.02 -9.03 14.16
N HIS A 57 -1.92 -8.15 14.60
CA HIS A 57 -1.82 -7.53 15.92
C HIS A 57 -1.89 -8.57 17.05
#